data_AF-A0A7S4J714-F1
#
_entry.id   AF-A0A7S4J714-F1
#
_cell.length_a   1.000
_cell.length_b   1.000
_cell.length_c   1.000
_cell.angle_alpha   90.00
_cell.angle_beta   90.00
_cell.angle_gamma   90.00
#
_symmetry.space_group_name_H-M   'P 1'
#
loop_
_entity.id
_entity.type
_entity.pdbx_description
1 polymer ?
#
loop_
_entity_poly.entity_id
_entity_poly.type
_entity_poly.pdbx_seq_one_letter_code
_entity_poly.pdbx_strand_id
1 'polypeptide(L)'
;MAIIPKIAKFQNGKAGENILRPPSFIRIISVIFFGLQSVYKYAGYPGKWLSMLLPCNVLWFLHTVLAYYPMSSQSSHVIIQLCVAYSGLAMVALAVPDTDDCVLPLEKVFFFTHHTMLLAFPAYHVGFSGKVSLLPDKSEGETFWGNFMKWHLLSCAIFALFYFSLVTPISIYSGLNLNYMLSPPPNPGDFVSGPNFRILSIGCCATLFFLARLLASVGEILAGFVQSFFTARFQTQPKSKTV
;
A
#
# COMPACT_ATOMS: atom_id res chain seq x y z
N MET A 1 7.15 26.44 -13.21
CA MET A 1 6.46 25.18 -13.56
C MET A 1 6.71 24.20 -12.42
N ALA A 2 5.74 24.00 -11.52
CA ALA A 2 5.93 23.11 -10.38
C ALA A 2 5.76 21.66 -10.86
N ILE A 3 6.87 20.90 -10.86
CA ILE A 3 6.96 19.49 -11.31
C ILE A 3 6.30 18.54 -10.30
N ILE A 4 5.92 19.05 -9.13
CA ILE A 4 5.25 18.28 -8.08
C ILE A 4 3.74 18.40 -8.30
N PRO A 5 3.00 17.28 -8.47
CA PRO A 5 1.55 17.32 -8.56
C PRO A 5 0.99 18.04 -7.33
N LYS A 6 0.05 18.96 -7.54
CA LYS A 6 -0.72 19.54 -6.44
C LYS A 6 -1.48 18.39 -5.80
N ILE A 7 -1.03 17.98 -4.62
CA ILE A 7 -1.69 16.98 -3.79
C ILE A 7 -2.90 17.68 -3.17
N ALA A 8 -4.07 17.02 -3.22
CA ALA A 8 -5.34 17.56 -2.72
C ALA A 8 -5.16 18.33 -1.40
N LYS A 9 -5.69 19.55 -1.36
CA LYS A 9 -5.58 20.41 -0.18
C LYS A 9 -6.48 19.87 0.94
N PHE A 10 -5.89 19.12 1.87
CA PHE A 10 -6.56 18.80 3.12
C PHE A 10 -6.73 20.08 3.93
N GLN A 11 -7.93 20.34 4.46
CA GLN A 11 -8.15 21.41 5.41
C GLN A 11 -7.19 21.20 6.59
N ASN A 12 -6.32 22.19 6.83
CA ASN A 12 -5.42 22.18 7.97
C ASN A 12 -6.28 22.14 9.24
N GLY A 13 -6.44 20.95 9.82
CA GLY A 13 -6.80 20.83 11.23
C GLY A 13 -5.75 21.57 12.08
N LYS A 14 -6.14 21.97 13.29
CA LYS A 14 -5.24 22.65 14.24
C LYS A 14 -3.89 21.93 14.27
N ALA A 15 -2.80 22.71 14.21
CA ALA A 15 -1.43 22.19 14.22
C ALA A 15 -1.24 21.16 15.37
N GLY A 16 -1.16 19.87 15.03
CA GLY A 16 -1.04 18.77 16.00
C GLY A 16 -1.97 17.57 15.75
N GLU A 17 -3.13 17.77 15.12
CA GLU A 17 -4.07 16.69 14.80
C GLU A 17 -3.92 16.26 13.34
N ASN A 18 -3.06 15.27 13.10
CA ASN A 18 -3.05 14.58 11.81
C ASN A 18 -4.33 13.72 11.73
N ILE A 19 -5.37 14.24 11.07
CA ILE A 19 -6.70 13.63 10.90
C ILE A 19 -6.59 12.22 10.28
N LEU A 20 -5.54 11.97 9.51
CA LEU A 20 -5.27 10.70 8.83
C LEU A 20 -4.59 9.67 9.74
N ARG A 21 -4.30 10.00 11.00
CA ARG A 21 -3.78 9.02 11.96
C ARG A 21 -4.80 7.91 12.22
N PRO A 22 -4.35 6.65 12.23
CA PRO A 22 -5.20 5.53 12.58
C PRO A 22 -5.52 5.51 14.09
N PRO A 23 -6.63 4.86 14.50
CA PRO A 23 -7.02 4.69 15.90
C PRO A 23 -6.00 3.85 16.67
N SER A 24 -6.00 3.99 18.00
CA SER A 24 -5.01 3.36 18.89
C SER A 24 -4.85 1.85 18.68
N PHE A 25 -5.94 1.13 18.43
CA PHE A 25 -5.88 -0.32 18.16
C PHE A 25 -5.07 -0.66 16.89
N ILE A 26 -5.31 0.06 15.79
CA ILE A 26 -4.56 -0.12 14.54
C ILE A 26 -3.08 0.24 14.74
N ARG A 27 -2.79 1.30 15.53
CA ARG A 27 -1.41 1.69 15.86
C ARG A 27 -0.67 0.58 16.63
N ILE A 28 -1.32 0.00 17.64
CA ILE A 28 -0.78 -1.12 18.42
C ILE A 28 -0.48 -2.32 17.50
N ILE A 29 -1.42 -2.67 16.61
CA ILE A 29 -1.20 -3.72 15.60
C ILE A 29 0.02 -3.39 14.74
N SER A 30 0.15 -2.16 14.24
CA SER A 30 1.31 -1.75 13.42
C SER A 30 2.63 -1.99 14.11
N VAL A 31 2.76 -1.58 15.37
CA VAL A 31 4.00 -1.81 16.14
C VAL A 31 4.25 -3.29 16.40
N ILE A 32 3.22 -4.07 16.72
CA ILE A 32 3.37 -5.51 16.97
C ILE A 32 3.86 -6.22 15.70
N PHE A 33 3.22 -5.99 14.56
CA PHE A 33 3.60 -6.63 13.30
C PHE A 33 4.97 -6.14 12.81
N PHE A 34 5.24 -4.83 12.88
CA PHE A 34 6.54 -4.26 12.53
C PHE A 34 7.67 -4.79 13.46
N GLY A 35 7.39 -4.96 14.75
CA GLY A 35 8.32 -5.54 15.71
C GLY A 35 8.58 -7.01 15.41
N LEU A 36 7.53 -7.82 15.25
CA LEU A 36 7.64 -9.25 14.93
C LEU A 36 8.40 -9.49 13.62
N GLN A 37 8.09 -8.76 12.54
CA GLN A 37 8.85 -8.89 11.29
C GLN A 37 10.34 -8.55 11.51
N SER A 38 10.64 -7.52 12.30
CA SER A 38 12.02 -7.10 12.56
C SER A 38 12.78 -8.19 13.31
N VAL A 39 12.12 -8.83 14.29
CA VAL A 39 12.68 -9.98 15.02
C VAL A 39 12.93 -11.15 14.07
N TYR A 40 11.97 -11.55 13.23
CA TYR A 40 12.16 -12.65 12.28
C TYR A 40 13.28 -12.39 11.26
N LYS A 41 13.41 -11.14 10.79
CA LYS A 41 14.47 -10.78 9.83
C LYS A 41 15.84 -10.63 10.48
N TYR A 42 15.90 -10.20 11.74
CA TYR A 42 17.17 -10.11 12.49
C TYR A 42 17.66 -11.48 12.98
N ALA A 43 16.76 -12.33 13.49
CA ALA A 43 17.11 -13.62 14.09
C ALA A 43 17.31 -14.76 13.08
N GLY A 44 17.06 -14.53 11.78
CA GLY A 44 17.26 -15.56 10.76
C GLY A 44 18.71 -15.70 10.30
N TYR A 45 18.90 -16.19 9.07
CA TYR A 45 20.23 -16.42 8.52
C TYR A 45 21.04 -15.12 8.34
N PRO A 46 22.39 -15.19 8.29
CA PRO A 46 23.24 -14.02 8.11
C PRO A 46 22.84 -13.18 6.89
N GLY A 47 22.54 -11.90 7.10
CA GLY A 47 22.11 -10.98 6.05
C GLY A 47 20.60 -10.93 5.80
N LYS A 48 19.78 -11.80 6.41
CA LYS A 48 18.31 -11.76 6.28
C LYS A 48 17.69 -10.44 6.71
N TRP A 49 18.35 -9.67 7.57
CA TRP A 49 17.91 -8.33 7.95
C TRP A 49 17.83 -7.36 6.76
N LEU A 50 18.63 -7.57 5.70
CA LEU A 50 18.52 -6.81 4.44
C LEU A 50 17.18 -7.03 3.74
N SER A 51 16.49 -8.14 4.04
CA SER A 51 15.14 -8.37 3.57
C SER A 51 14.13 -7.37 4.12
N MET A 52 14.47 -6.52 5.09
CA MET A 52 13.64 -5.36 5.48
C MET A 52 13.39 -4.38 4.31
N LEU A 53 14.19 -4.46 3.24
CA LEU A 53 14.00 -3.70 2.00
C LEU A 53 12.95 -4.31 1.06
N LEU A 54 12.46 -5.53 1.32
CA LEU A 54 11.35 -6.11 0.56
C LEU A 54 10.09 -5.26 0.71
N PRO A 55 9.22 -5.22 -0.31
CA PRO A 55 8.23 -4.16 -0.42
C PRO A 55 7.18 -4.22 0.69
N CYS A 56 6.79 -5.42 1.10
CA CYS A 56 5.83 -5.64 2.19
C CYS A 56 6.40 -5.19 3.55
N ASN A 57 7.71 -5.35 3.78
CA ASN A 57 8.37 -4.92 5.02
C ASN A 57 8.52 -3.39 5.07
N VAL A 58 8.84 -2.77 3.92
CA VAL A 58 8.84 -1.31 3.74
C VAL A 58 7.43 -0.74 3.93
N LEU A 59 6.39 -1.42 3.45
CA LEU A 59 5.00 -1.01 3.69
C LEU A 59 4.67 -0.98 5.19
N TRP A 60 5.04 -2.00 5.96
CA TRP A 60 4.86 -1.97 7.41
C TRP A 60 5.65 -0.86 8.09
N PHE A 61 6.85 -0.57 7.62
CA PHE A 61 7.61 0.59 8.10
C PHE A 61 6.84 1.88 7.84
N LEU A 62 6.35 2.11 6.62
CA LEU A 62 5.54 3.27 6.26
C LEU A 62 4.25 3.37 7.09
N HIS A 63 3.55 2.26 7.33
CA HIS A 63 2.37 2.21 8.19
C HIS A 63 2.70 2.58 9.64
N THR A 64 3.82 2.10 10.16
CA THR A 64 4.26 2.42 11.52
C THR A 64 4.65 3.90 11.64
N VAL A 65 5.34 4.45 10.63
CA VAL A 65 5.63 5.89 10.56
C VAL A 65 4.34 6.70 10.51
N LEU A 66 3.38 6.34 9.66
CA LEU A 66 2.07 7.00 9.57
C LEU A 66 1.29 6.94 10.92
N ALA A 67 1.42 5.83 11.65
CA ALA A 67 0.75 5.61 12.93
C ALA A 67 1.31 6.42 14.10
N TYR A 68 2.62 6.74 14.10
CA TYR A 68 3.28 7.32 15.27
C TYR A 68 3.99 8.65 15.01
N TYR A 69 4.48 8.88 13.80
CA TYR A 69 5.21 10.11 13.47
C TYR A 69 4.23 11.25 13.09
N PRO A 70 4.36 12.46 13.67
CA PRO A 70 3.57 13.63 13.29
C PRO A 70 3.94 14.12 11.89
N MET A 71 3.37 13.49 10.87
CA MET A 71 3.47 13.97 9.49
C MET A 71 2.41 15.02 9.17
N SER A 72 2.70 15.83 8.15
CA SER A 72 1.68 16.67 7.53
C SER A 72 0.56 15.80 6.93
N SER A 73 -0.66 16.36 6.84
CA SER A 73 -1.79 15.69 6.18
C SER A 73 -1.47 15.35 4.73
N GLN A 74 -0.70 16.20 4.05
CA GLN A 74 -0.28 15.99 2.66
C GLN A 74 0.66 14.79 2.51
N SER A 75 1.70 14.70 3.34
CA SER A 75 2.63 13.56 3.33
C SER A 75 1.91 12.25 3.66
N SER A 76 1.01 12.30 4.65
CA SER A 76 0.18 11.15 5.07
C SER A 76 -0.71 10.67 3.93
N HIS A 77 -1.34 11.60 3.22
CA HIS A 77 -2.16 11.29 2.05
C HIS A 77 -1.34 10.64 0.94
N VAL A 78 -0.15 11.17 0.62
CA VAL A 78 0.74 10.56 -0.39
C VAL A 78 1.11 9.13 0.00
N ILE A 79 1.51 8.90 1.26
CA ILE A 79 1.86 7.55 1.73
C ILE A 79 0.66 6.60 1.59
N ILE A 80 -0.54 7.02 1.99
CA ILE A 80 -1.74 6.19 1.86
C ILE A 80 -2.03 5.87 0.38
N GLN A 81 -1.93 6.85 -0.52
CA GLN A 81 -2.13 6.64 -1.96
C GLN A 81 -1.12 5.65 -2.55
N LEU A 82 0.14 5.71 -2.12
CA LEU A 82 1.18 4.74 -2.49
C LEU A 82 0.89 3.35 -1.90
N CYS A 83 0.49 3.26 -0.63
CA CYS A 83 0.11 2.00 0.03
C CYS A 83 -1.05 1.30 -0.69
N VAL A 84 -2.01 2.04 -1.24
CA VAL A 84 -3.10 1.46 -2.05
C VAL A 84 -2.54 0.78 -3.30
N ALA A 85 -1.64 1.42 -4.04
CA ALA A 85 -1.03 0.78 -5.22
C ALA A 85 -0.17 -0.42 -4.84
N TYR A 86 0.65 -0.28 -3.79
CA TYR A 86 1.58 -1.31 -3.35
C TYR A 86 0.90 -2.48 -2.62
N SER A 87 -0.36 -2.34 -2.20
CA SER A 87 -1.16 -3.46 -1.70
C SER A 87 -1.26 -4.61 -2.71
N GLY A 88 -1.10 -4.32 -4.01
CA GLY A 88 -0.95 -5.34 -5.04
C GLY A 88 0.16 -6.35 -4.77
N LEU A 89 1.27 -5.91 -4.19
CA LEU A 89 2.39 -6.80 -3.85
C LEU A 89 2.01 -7.79 -2.75
N ALA A 90 1.21 -7.34 -1.77
CA ALA A 90 0.67 -8.23 -0.74
C ALA A 90 -0.36 -9.22 -1.33
N MET A 91 -1.16 -8.80 -2.33
CA MET A 91 -2.03 -9.74 -3.06
C MET A 91 -1.24 -10.82 -3.79
N VAL A 92 -0.14 -10.45 -4.46
CA VAL A 92 0.74 -11.42 -5.12
C VAL A 92 1.41 -12.33 -4.12
N ALA A 93 1.93 -11.81 -3.01
CA ALA A 93 2.55 -12.62 -1.96
C ALA A 93 1.58 -13.65 -1.33
N LEU A 94 0.28 -13.34 -1.28
CA LEU A 94 -0.74 -14.29 -0.83
C LEU A 94 -1.14 -15.30 -1.92
N ALA A 95 -1.20 -14.86 -3.19
CA ALA A 95 -1.60 -15.70 -4.32
C ALA A 95 -0.50 -16.67 -4.76
N VAL A 96 0.75 -16.21 -4.74
CA VAL A 96 1.96 -16.97 -5.10
C VAL A 96 2.97 -16.80 -3.96
N PRO A 97 2.80 -17.54 -2.85
CA PRO A 97 3.64 -17.38 -1.68
C PRO A 97 5.04 -17.96 -1.93
N ASP A 98 6.07 -17.11 -1.79
CA ASP A 98 7.43 -17.56 -1.55
C ASP A 98 7.68 -17.56 -0.04
N THR A 99 7.86 -18.75 0.52
CA THR A 99 8.12 -18.96 1.95
C THR A 99 9.41 -19.72 2.20
N ASP A 100 10.29 -19.77 1.20
CA ASP A 100 11.56 -20.49 1.30
C ASP A 100 12.50 -19.81 2.31
N ASP A 101 12.37 -18.49 2.49
CA ASP A 101 13.12 -17.71 3.49
C ASP A 101 12.56 -17.85 4.91
N CYS A 102 11.38 -18.46 5.07
CA CYS A 102 10.66 -18.59 6.34
C CYS A 102 11.14 -19.82 7.12
N VAL A 103 12.30 -19.68 7.75
CA VAL A 103 13.03 -20.75 8.46
C VAL A 103 12.75 -20.81 9.96
N LEU A 104 12.19 -19.75 10.56
CA LEU A 104 11.95 -19.68 11.99
C LEU A 104 10.57 -20.26 12.38
N PRO A 105 10.39 -20.72 13.63
CA PRO A 105 9.11 -21.21 14.11
C PRO A 105 8.01 -20.16 13.93
N LEU A 106 6.83 -20.59 13.45
CA LEU A 106 5.67 -19.74 13.16
C LEU A 106 5.90 -18.65 12.09
N GLU A 107 7.07 -18.57 11.45
CA GLU A 107 7.35 -17.52 10.47
C GLU A 107 6.43 -17.64 9.24
N LYS A 108 6.09 -18.85 8.81
CA LYS A 108 5.13 -19.08 7.71
C LYS A 108 3.71 -18.64 8.06
N VAL A 109 3.25 -18.91 9.30
CA VAL A 109 1.93 -18.44 9.77
C VAL A 109 1.92 -16.92 9.85
N PHE A 110 3.01 -16.35 10.36
CA PHE A 110 3.22 -14.92 10.39
C PHE A 110 3.22 -14.33 8.98
N PHE A 111 3.88 -14.95 8.00
CA PHE A 111 3.91 -14.51 6.60
C PHE A 111 2.49 -14.29 6.06
N PHE A 112 1.59 -15.27 6.18
CA PHE A 112 0.22 -15.11 5.67
C PHE A 112 -0.53 -14.03 6.42
N THR A 113 -0.47 -14.04 7.76
CA THR A 113 -1.19 -13.07 8.59
C THR A 113 -0.70 -11.63 8.34
N HIS A 114 0.61 -11.46 8.22
CA HIS A 114 1.30 -10.21 7.88
C HIS A 114 0.82 -9.63 6.56
N HIS A 115 0.75 -10.46 5.50
CA HIS A 115 0.32 -10.00 4.18
C HIS A 115 -1.19 -9.72 4.13
N THR A 116 -2.02 -10.52 4.81
CA THR A 116 -3.46 -10.22 4.94
C THR A 116 -3.69 -8.88 5.65
N MET A 117 -2.95 -8.60 6.72
CA MET A 117 -3.08 -7.33 7.44
C MET A 117 -2.62 -6.13 6.60
N LEU A 118 -1.61 -6.28 5.75
CA LEU A 118 -1.21 -5.22 4.80
C LEU A 118 -2.31 -4.81 3.83
N LEU A 119 -3.24 -5.71 3.48
CA LEU A 119 -4.41 -5.36 2.68
C LEU A 119 -5.47 -4.59 3.49
N ALA A 120 -5.57 -4.85 4.80
CA ALA A 120 -6.55 -4.22 5.68
C ALA A 120 -6.25 -2.73 5.93
N PHE A 121 -4.99 -2.31 5.97
CA PHE A 121 -4.62 -0.91 6.23
C PHE A 121 -5.13 0.09 5.17
N PRO A 122 -4.80 -0.06 3.87
CA PRO A 122 -5.31 0.84 2.85
C PRO A 122 -6.85 0.76 2.75
N ALA A 123 -7.44 -0.43 2.95
CA ALA A 123 -8.89 -0.59 3.01
C ALA A 123 -9.52 0.18 4.19
N TYR A 124 -8.84 0.27 5.33
CA TYR A 124 -9.28 1.09 6.46
C TYR A 124 -9.30 2.59 6.12
N HIS A 125 -8.22 3.12 5.53
CA HIS A 125 -8.12 4.55 5.24
C HIS A 125 -9.07 5.01 4.14
N VAL A 126 -9.26 4.18 3.11
CA VAL A 126 -10.13 4.50 1.96
C VAL A 126 -11.58 4.13 2.24
N GLY A 127 -11.84 2.87 2.61
CA GLY A 127 -13.20 2.35 2.74
C GLY A 127 -13.83 2.64 4.09
N PHE A 128 -13.26 2.10 5.17
CA PHE A 128 -13.92 2.14 6.49
C PHE A 128 -13.97 3.52 7.12
N SER A 129 -12.86 4.26 7.07
CA SER A 129 -12.79 5.60 7.65
C SER A 129 -13.27 6.70 6.69
N GLY A 130 -13.24 6.45 5.38
CA GLY A 130 -13.59 7.43 4.35
C GLY A 130 -12.72 8.70 4.37
N LYS A 131 -11.58 8.68 5.07
CA LYS A 131 -10.74 9.87 5.29
C LYS A 131 -9.84 10.20 4.10
N VAL A 132 -9.60 9.21 3.24
CA VAL A 132 -8.84 9.36 2.00
C VAL A 132 -9.71 8.90 0.84
N SER A 133 -9.92 9.78 -0.14
CA SER A 133 -10.58 9.43 -1.40
C SER A 133 -9.54 9.13 -2.48
N LEU A 134 -9.80 8.11 -3.29
CA LEU A 134 -9.04 7.79 -4.50
C LEU A 134 -9.61 8.50 -5.73
N LEU A 135 -10.78 9.12 -5.60
CA LEU A 135 -11.47 9.84 -6.65
C LEU A 135 -10.94 11.29 -6.73
N PRO A 136 -11.03 11.94 -7.91
CA PRO A 136 -10.62 13.32 -8.05
C PRO A 136 -11.47 14.24 -7.17
N ASP A 137 -10.86 15.31 -6.66
CA ASP A 137 -11.59 16.37 -5.98
C ASP A 137 -12.43 17.15 -7.01
N LYS A 138 -13.74 17.26 -6.74
CA LYS A 138 -14.69 17.97 -7.60
C LYS A 138 -14.32 19.44 -7.79
N SER A 139 -13.62 20.03 -6.82
CA SER A 139 -13.20 21.43 -6.85
C SER A 139 -11.98 21.68 -7.75
N GLU A 140 -11.22 20.64 -8.09
CA GLU A 140 -9.97 20.75 -8.86
C GLU A 140 -10.17 20.54 -10.36
N GLY A 141 -11.39 20.19 -10.81
CA GLY A 141 -11.69 19.98 -12.23
C GLY A 141 -10.93 18.80 -12.86
N GLU A 142 -10.30 17.95 -12.05
CA GLU A 142 -9.57 16.78 -12.52
C GLU A 142 -10.54 15.67 -12.97
N THR A 143 -10.21 15.01 -14.09
CA THR A 143 -10.95 13.82 -14.54
C THR A 143 -10.54 12.60 -13.70
N PHE A 144 -11.43 11.60 -13.65
CA PHE A 144 -11.14 10.32 -13.00
C PHE A 144 -9.83 9.72 -13.50
N TRP A 145 -9.67 9.60 -14.83
CA TRP A 145 -8.49 9.04 -15.46
C TRP A 145 -7.23 9.88 -15.24
N GLY A 146 -7.36 11.21 -15.21
CA GLY A 146 -6.24 12.11 -14.89
C GLY A 146 -5.70 11.87 -13.49
N ASN A 147 -6.57 11.88 -12.47
CA ASN A 147 -6.17 11.58 -11.10
C ASN A 147 -5.66 10.14 -10.95
N PHE A 148 -6.32 9.18 -11.59
CA PHE A 148 -5.93 7.77 -11.57
C PHE A 148 -4.50 7.57 -12.10
N MET A 149 -4.22 8.07 -13.31
CA MET A 149 -2.91 7.95 -13.95
C MET A 149 -1.83 8.71 -13.21
N LYS A 150 -2.15 9.89 -12.66
CA LYS A 150 -1.23 10.67 -11.80
C LYS A 150 -0.68 9.82 -10.65
N TRP A 151 -1.55 9.19 -9.88
CA TRP A 151 -1.15 8.37 -8.74
C TRP A 151 -0.54 7.02 -9.14
N HIS A 152 -1.03 6.41 -10.23
CA HIS A 152 -0.45 5.18 -10.77
C HIS A 152 1.01 5.40 -11.20
N LEU A 153 1.27 6.43 -12.02
CA LEU A 153 2.61 6.78 -12.49
C LEU A 153 3.53 7.18 -11.33
N LEU A 154 3.02 7.95 -10.37
CA LEU A 154 3.79 8.29 -9.17
C LEU A 154 4.20 7.04 -8.38
N SER A 155 3.28 6.08 -8.22
CA SER A 155 3.57 4.81 -7.52
C SER A 155 4.65 4.01 -8.24
N CYS A 156 4.57 3.90 -9.57
CA CYS A 156 5.60 3.26 -10.39
C CYS A 156 6.95 3.98 -10.28
N ALA A 157 6.97 5.31 -10.37
CA ALA A 157 8.19 6.11 -10.32
C ALA A 157 8.91 5.98 -8.96
N ILE A 158 8.19 6.10 -7.84
CA ILE A 158 8.76 5.95 -6.50
C ILE A 158 9.27 4.52 -6.27
N PHE A 159 8.52 3.52 -6.72
CA PHE A 159 8.95 2.12 -6.59
C PHE A 159 10.20 1.84 -7.42
N ALA A 160 10.21 2.26 -8.68
CA ALA A 160 11.37 2.13 -9.57
C ALA A 160 12.59 2.85 -8.99
N LEU A 161 12.42 4.08 -8.50
CA LEU A 161 13.51 4.82 -7.88
C LEU A 161 14.08 4.04 -6.68
N PHE A 162 13.25 3.57 -5.76
CA PHE A 162 13.69 2.82 -4.60
C PHE A 162 14.41 1.51 -5.00
N TYR A 163 13.84 0.73 -5.91
CA TYR A 163 14.41 -0.57 -6.27
C TYR A 163 15.67 -0.48 -7.13
N PHE A 164 15.72 0.42 -8.11
CA PHE A 164 16.89 0.53 -8.99
C PHE A 164 18.03 1.32 -8.35
N SER A 165 17.74 2.32 -7.51
CA SER A 165 18.80 3.12 -6.87
C SER A 165 19.31 2.56 -5.55
N LEU A 166 18.48 1.83 -4.80
CA LEU A 166 18.85 1.33 -3.46
C LEU A 166 18.91 -0.20 -3.40
N VAL A 167 17.80 -0.88 -3.70
CA VAL A 167 17.71 -2.33 -3.49
C VAL A 167 18.64 -3.11 -4.43
N THR A 168 18.74 -2.70 -5.69
CA THR A 168 19.58 -3.36 -6.69
C THR A 168 21.07 -3.28 -6.31
N PRO A 169 21.67 -2.11 -6.01
CA PRO A 169 23.05 -2.05 -5.53
C PRO A 169 23.31 -2.87 -4.27
N ILE A 170 22.39 -2.85 -3.30
CA ILE A 170 22.53 -3.64 -2.07
C ILE A 170 22.49 -5.14 -2.38
N SER A 171 21.64 -5.58 -3.30
CA SER A 171 21.57 -6.97 -3.76
C SER A 171 22.91 -7.39 -4.38
N ILE A 172 23.46 -6.55 -5.28
CA ILE A 172 24.76 -6.81 -5.92
C ILE A 172 25.87 -6.91 -4.89
N TYR A 173 25.94 -5.96 -3.95
CA TYR A 173 26.99 -5.92 -2.93
C TYR A 173 26.91 -7.10 -1.95
N SER A 174 25.71 -7.46 -1.51
CA SER A 174 25.50 -8.54 -0.53
C SER A 174 25.47 -9.93 -1.15
N GLY A 175 25.29 -10.05 -2.46
CA GLY A 175 25.03 -11.31 -3.16
C GLY A 175 23.63 -11.90 -2.88
N LEU A 176 22.79 -11.22 -2.09
CA LEU A 176 21.43 -11.67 -1.81
C LEU A 176 20.49 -11.25 -2.93
N ASN A 177 19.65 -12.18 -3.38
CA ASN A 177 18.64 -11.92 -4.41
C ASN A 177 17.39 -11.20 -3.84
N LEU A 178 17.58 -10.01 -3.28
CA LEU A 178 16.49 -9.25 -2.65
C LEU A 178 15.41 -8.92 -3.68
N ASN A 179 14.18 -9.35 -3.42
CA ASN A 179 13.03 -9.15 -4.32
C ASN A 179 13.32 -9.54 -5.77
N TYR A 180 14.11 -10.60 -5.98
CA TYR A 180 14.47 -11.11 -7.31
C TYR A 180 15.19 -10.09 -8.20
N MET A 181 16.00 -9.20 -7.62
CA MET A 181 16.77 -8.23 -8.41
C MET A 181 17.91 -8.88 -9.20
N LEU A 182 18.50 -9.98 -8.72
CA LEU A 182 19.65 -10.65 -9.34
C LEU A 182 19.25 -11.81 -10.25
N SER A 183 18.27 -12.61 -9.83
CA SER A 183 17.76 -13.77 -10.57
C SER A 183 16.23 -13.88 -10.43
N PRO A 184 15.54 -14.48 -11.41
CA PRO A 184 14.09 -14.57 -11.42
C PRO A 184 13.54 -15.41 -10.25
N PRO A 185 12.27 -15.21 -9.86
CA PRO A 185 11.61 -16.02 -8.85
C PRO A 185 11.48 -17.48 -9.29
N PRO A 186 11.50 -18.45 -8.35
CA PRO A 186 11.36 -19.86 -8.68
C PRO A 186 9.95 -20.22 -9.19
N ASN A 187 8.90 -19.54 -8.70
CA ASN A 187 7.50 -19.78 -9.08
C ASN A 187 6.75 -18.43 -9.23
N PRO A 188 5.91 -18.22 -10.28
CA PRO A 188 5.75 -19.04 -11.47
C PRO A 188 6.88 -18.67 -12.44
N GLY A 189 8.05 -19.30 -12.27
CA GLY A 189 9.30 -18.87 -12.92
C GLY A 189 9.18 -18.74 -14.43
N ASP A 190 8.27 -19.45 -15.08
CA ASP A 190 8.16 -19.49 -16.54
C ASP A 190 7.79 -18.16 -17.19
N PHE A 191 6.86 -17.37 -16.63
CA PHE A 191 6.39 -16.11 -17.25
C PHE A 191 7.39 -14.96 -17.12
N VAL A 192 8.27 -15.04 -16.12
CA VAL A 192 9.23 -14.00 -15.77
C VAL A 192 10.64 -14.60 -15.70
N SER A 193 10.95 -15.47 -16.66
CA SER A 193 12.27 -16.08 -16.81
C SER A 193 13.09 -15.43 -17.94
N GLY A 194 14.36 -15.84 -18.04
CA GLY A 194 15.23 -15.52 -19.15
C GLY A 194 15.95 -14.16 -19.06
N PRO A 195 16.71 -13.76 -20.10
CA PRO A 195 17.57 -12.58 -20.06
C PRO A 195 16.83 -11.27 -19.82
N ASN A 196 15.56 -11.21 -20.19
CA ASN A 196 14.72 -10.01 -20.10
C ASN A 196 13.80 -10.00 -18.86
N PHE A 197 14.00 -10.93 -17.91
CA PHE A 197 13.09 -11.09 -16.77
C PHE A 197 12.88 -9.80 -15.99
N ARG A 198 13.90 -8.96 -15.83
CA ARG A 198 13.78 -7.68 -15.12
C ARG A 198 12.76 -6.74 -15.78
N ILE A 199 12.80 -6.61 -17.11
CA ILE A 199 11.87 -5.76 -17.86
C ILE A 199 10.44 -6.31 -17.74
N LEU A 200 10.29 -7.63 -17.82
CA LEU A 200 9.00 -8.31 -17.62
C LEU A 200 8.49 -8.09 -16.19
N SER A 201 9.33 -8.25 -15.16
CA SER A 201 8.99 -7.97 -13.77
C SER A 201 8.52 -6.54 -13.55
N ILE A 202 9.18 -5.56 -14.18
CA ILE A 202 8.76 -4.15 -14.11
C ILE A 202 7.37 -3.98 -14.73
N GLY A 203 7.13 -4.57 -15.91
CA GLY A 203 5.84 -4.56 -16.57
C GLY A 203 4.74 -5.17 -15.70
N CYS A 204 4.96 -6.38 -15.18
CA CYS A 204 4.05 -7.06 -14.26
C CYS A 204 3.77 -6.22 -13.00
N CYS A 205 4.80 -5.60 -12.42
CA CYS A 205 4.66 -4.75 -11.24
C CYS A 205 3.84 -3.49 -11.54
N ALA A 206 4.08 -2.83 -12.68
CA ALA A 206 3.27 -1.70 -13.12
C ALA A 206 1.81 -2.11 -13.36
N THR A 207 1.57 -3.21 -14.05
CA THR A 207 0.21 -3.74 -14.24
C THR A 207 -0.46 -4.06 -12.91
N LEU A 208 0.27 -4.64 -11.96
CA LEU A 208 -0.25 -4.94 -10.63
C LEU A 208 -0.66 -3.69 -9.86
N PHE A 209 0.15 -2.63 -9.90
CA PHE A 209 -0.20 -1.34 -9.26
C PHE A 209 -1.41 -0.70 -9.92
N PHE A 210 -1.53 -0.81 -11.24
CA PHE A 210 -2.70 -0.35 -11.97
C PHE A 210 -3.96 -1.10 -11.49
N LEU A 211 -3.91 -2.44 -11.46
CA LEU A 211 -5.04 -3.28 -11.07
C LEU A 211 -5.45 -3.07 -9.61
N ALA A 212 -4.48 -3.05 -8.68
CA ALA A 212 -4.75 -2.80 -7.26
C ALA A 212 -5.45 -1.45 -7.05
N ARG A 213 -4.98 -0.40 -7.73
CA ARG A 213 -5.62 0.92 -7.66
C ARG A 213 -6.99 0.91 -8.31
N LEU A 214 -7.16 0.27 -9.46
CA LEU A 214 -8.44 0.19 -10.15
C LEU A 214 -9.49 -0.51 -9.28
N LEU A 215 -9.13 -1.64 -8.67
CA LEU A 215 -9.99 -2.37 -7.75
C LEU A 215 -10.40 -1.50 -6.56
N ALA A 216 -9.45 -0.79 -5.95
CA ALA A 216 -9.74 0.10 -4.83
C ALA A 216 -10.65 1.28 -5.22
N SER A 217 -10.40 1.92 -6.37
CA SER A 217 -11.22 3.02 -6.89
C SER A 217 -12.64 2.57 -7.25
N VAL A 218 -12.79 1.39 -7.89
CA VAL A 218 -14.11 0.80 -8.17
C VAL A 218 -14.83 0.47 -6.87
N GLY A 219 -14.12 -0.10 -5.89
CA GLY A 219 -14.67 -0.38 -4.55
C GLY A 219 -15.22 0.88 -3.86
N GLU A 220 -14.49 2.00 -3.92
CA GLU A 220 -14.94 3.28 -3.38
C GLU A 220 -16.20 3.81 -4.09
N ILE A 221 -16.22 3.73 -5.44
CA ILE A 221 -17.40 4.12 -6.23
C ILE A 221 -18.63 3.30 -5.83
N LEU A 222 -18.49 1.97 -5.76
CA LEU A 222 -19.58 1.08 -5.37
C LEU A 222 -20.07 1.35 -3.94
N ALA A 223 -19.15 1.56 -3.00
CA ALA A 223 -19.51 1.91 -1.63
C ALA A 223 -20.32 3.23 -1.56
N GLY A 224 -19.92 4.24 -2.34
CA GLY A 224 -20.63 5.51 -2.44
C GLY A 224 -22.05 5.36 -3.03
N PHE A 225 -22.22 4.51 -4.05
CA PHE A 225 -23.55 4.19 -4.59
C PHE A 225 -24.45 3.51 -3.55
N VAL A 226 -23.92 2.53 -2.82
CA VAL A 226 -24.66 1.82 -1.77
C VAL A 226 -25.09 2.78 -0.66
N GLN A 227 -24.19 3.63 -0.17
CA GLN A 227 -24.53 4.66 0.84
C GLN A 227 -25.60 5.63 0.36
N SER A 228 -25.50 6.09 -0.90
CA SER A 228 -26.47 7.01 -1.49
C SER A 228 -27.86 6.38 -1.61
N PHE A 229 -27.92 5.10 -2.02
CA PHE A 229 -29.17 4.35 -2.12
C PHE A 229 -29.86 4.18 -0.77
N PHE A 230 -29.12 3.82 0.28
CA PHE A 230 -29.70 3.69 1.62
C PHE A 230 -30.17 5.04 2.17
N THR A 231 -29.38 6.10 2.00
CA THR A 231 -29.75 7.45 2.49
C THR A 231 -31.03 7.96 1.82
N ALA A 232 -31.17 7.78 0.50
CA ALA A 232 -32.37 8.15 -0.24
C ALA A 232 -33.61 7.37 0.21
N ARG A 233 -33.46 6.09 0.61
CA ARG A 233 -34.57 5.23 1.02
C ARG A 233 -35.07 5.51 2.45
N PHE A 234 -34.22 6.01 3.34
CA PHE A 234 -34.59 6.31 4.73
C PHE A 234 -35.05 7.76 4.96
N GLN A 235 -34.78 8.68 4.03
CA GLN A 235 -35.31 10.05 4.10
C GLN A 235 -36.76 10.21 3.61
N THR A 236 -37.37 9.16 3.04
CA THR A 236 -38.76 9.18 2.54
C THR A 236 -39.81 8.78 3.58
N GLN A 237 -39.45 8.53 4.84
CA GLN A 237 -40.42 8.37 5.92
C GLN A 237 -40.99 9.75 6.29
N PRO A 238 -42.26 10.07 5.99
CA PRO A 238 -42.83 11.36 6.33
C PRO A 238 -42.82 11.53 7.84
N LYS A 239 -42.38 12.70 8.31
CA LYS A 239 -42.61 13.12 9.70
C LYS A 239 -44.11 13.04 9.95
N SER A 240 -44.53 12.03 10.71
CA SER A 240 -45.87 11.93 11.28
C SER A 240 -46.18 13.26 11.93
N LYS A 241 -47.15 13.99 11.38
CA LYS A 241 -47.70 15.19 12.01
C LYS A 241 -48.32 14.75 13.33
N THR A 242 -47.61 14.98 14.44
CA THR A 242 -48.22 15.01 15.77
C THR A 242 -49.25 16.14 15.76
N VAL A 243 -50.52 15.72 15.81
CA VAL A 243 -51.70 16.55 16.07
C VAL A 243 -51.74 16.89 17.55
#